data_AF-A0A1H9TFB0-F1
#
_entry.id   AF-A0A1H9TFB0-F1
#
_cell.length_a   1.000
_cell.length_b   1.000
_cell.length_c   1.000
_cell.angle_alpha   90.00
_cell.angle_beta   90.00
_cell.angle_gamma   90.00
#
_symmetry.space_group_name_H-M   'P 1'
#
loop_
_entity.id
_entity.type
_entity.pdbx_description
1 polymer ?
#
loop_
_entity_poly.entity_id
_entity_poly.type
_entity_poly.pdbx_seq_one_letter_code
_entity_poly.pdbx_strand_id
1 'polypeptide(L)'
;MTRDELAVLMGVASGVDRYFPAADDDVLDAWYELLADIPAAAAREAFRHHYRGTSETITPYDIANYWRARRQQPPVGAGAVRNDAQIQAGVDRALAALVERKALKSGEDLNTAQAIAEGETAVRRLYRSVPCPVCQAEPSRPCVTWKGQPLTKSPAHPARIEAAQAGVRVTSDESSRA
;
A
#
# COMPACT_ATOMS: atom_id res chain seq x y z
N MET A 1 0.54 -25.33 5.85
CA MET A 1 1.46 -25.05 4.72
C MET A 1 2.35 -26.27 4.50
N THR A 2 3.06 -26.39 3.38
CA THR A 2 4.04 -27.50 3.21
C THR A 2 5.35 -27.22 3.94
N ARG A 3 6.14 -28.27 4.20
CA ARG A 3 7.47 -28.17 4.82
C ARG A 3 8.42 -27.29 3.99
N ASP A 4 8.38 -27.42 2.67
CA ASP A 4 9.16 -26.56 1.76
C ASP A 4 8.73 -25.09 1.82
N GLU A 5 7.42 -24.82 1.89
CA GLU A 5 6.92 -23.45 2.05
C GLU A 5 7.35 -22.82 3.37
N LEU A 6 7.42 -23.62 4.44
CA LEU A 6 7.90 -23.21 5.75
C LEU A 6 9.40 -22.93 5.74
N ALA A 7 10.20 -23.79 5.10
CA ALA A 7 11.65 -23.59 4.95
C ALA A 7 11.96 -22.28 4.21
N VAL A 8 11.24 -21.99 3.12
CA VAL A 8 11.35 -20.71 2.42
C VAL A 8 10.97 -19.54 3.33
N LEU A 9 9.88 -19.67 4.11
CA LEU A 9 9.43 -18.63 5.02
C LEU A 9 10.45 -18.31 6.11
N MET A 10 11.02 -19.35 6.73
CA MET A 10 12.07 -19.22 7.76
C MET A 10 13.38 -18.66 7.18
N GLY A 11 13.72 -19.03 5.94
CA GLY A 11 14.86 -18.44 5.24
C GLY A 11 14.70 -16.93 4.98
N VAL A 12 13.49 -16.47 4.70
CA VAL A 12 13.20 -15.02 4.61
C VAL A 12 13.27 -14.36 5.98
N ALA A 13 12.75 -15.02 7.02
CA ALA A 13 12.76 -14.54 8.39
C ALA A 13 14.18 -14.27 8.91
N SER A 14 15.10 -15.23 8.72
CA SER A 14 16.49 -15.10 9.13
C SER A 14 17.26 -14.01 8.37
N GLY A 15 16.80 -13.64 7.17
CA GLY A 15 17.32 -12.49 6.43
C GLY A 15 16.89 -11.13 7.01
N VAL A 16 15.81 -11.08 7.78
CA VAL A 16 15.27 -9.86 8.40
C VAL A 16 15.66 -9.76 9.88
N ASP A 17 15.68 -10.89 10.58
CA ASP A 17 15.96 -10.99 12.00
C ASP A 17 17.18 -11.88 12.25
N ARG A 18 18.26 -11.24 12.71
CA ARG A 18 19.54 -11.91 12.99
C ARG A 18 19.48 -12.94 14.13
N TYR A 19 18.45 -12.88 14.96
CA TYR A 19 18.24 -13.80 16.09
C TYR A 19 17.27 -14.93 15.75
N PHE A 20 16.69 -14.90 14.55
CA PHE A 20 15.77 -15.93 14.10
C PHE A 20 16.52 -17.27 13.95
N PRO A 21 15.96 -18.39 14.44
CA PRO A 21 16.63 -19.68 14.37
C PRO A 21 16.88 -20.09 12.91
N ALA A 22 18.01 -20.72 12.67
CA ALA A 22 18.27 -21.33 11.38
C ALA A 22 17.23 -22.43 11.09
N ALA A 23 16.88 -22.58 9.82
CA ALA A 23 15.96 -23.62 9.37
C ALA A 23 16.71 -24.97 9.22
N ASP A 24 17.28 -25.47 10.31
CA ASP A 24 17.73 -26.86 10.37
C ASP A 24 16.53 -27.83 10.44
N ASP A 25 16.77 -29.12 10.20
CA ASP A 25 15.71 -30.12 10.09
C ASP A 25 14.86 -30.22 11.37
N ASP A 26 15.47 -30.15 12.55
CA ASP A 26 14.79 -30.28 13.84
C ASP A 26 13.90 -29.06 14.14
N VAL A 27 14.41 -27.85 13.88
CA VAL A 27 13.63 -26.62 14.04
C VAL A 27 12.51 -26.58 13.00
N LEU A 28 12.77 -26.99 11.77
CA LEU A 28 11.74 -27.06 10.72
C LEU A 28 10.61 -28.00 11.10
N ASP A 29 10.92 -29.17 11.64
CA ASP A 29 9.91 -30.14 12.08
C ASP A 29 9.09 -29.58 13.24
N ALA A 30 9.75 -28.97 14.23
CA ALA A 30 9.05 -28.34 15.35
C ALA A 30 8.11 -27.20 14.90
N TRP A 31 8.55 -26.36 13.96
CA TRP A 31 7.72 -25.30 13.39
C TRP A 31 6.59 -25.84 12.52
N TYR A 32 6.85 -26.92 11.78
CA TYR A 32 5.86 -27.54 10.89
C TYR A 32 4.70 -28.12 11.70
N GLU A 33 4.99 -28.85 12.78
CA GLU A 33 3.96 -29.38 13.69
C GLU A 33 3.06 -28.27 14.25
N LEU A 34 3.63 -27.11 14.58
CA LEU A 34 2.88 -25.99 15.14
C LEU A 34 2.06 -25.20 14.11
N LEU A 35 2.45 -25.24 12.84
CA LEU A 35 1.91 -24.37 11.78
C LEU A 35 1.29 -25.15 10.60
N ALA A 36 1.17 -26.47 10.69
CA ALA A 36 0.67 -27.33 9.62
C ALA A 36 -0.71 -26.87 9.09
N ASP A 37 -1.61 -26.48 9.99
CA ASP A 37 -2.96 -26.01 9.67
C ASP A 37 -3.05 -24.55 9.20
N ILE A 38 -1.92 -23.84 9.13
CA ILE A 38 -1.87 -22.43 8.72
C ILE A 38 -1.50 -22.35 7.24
N PRO A 39 -2.31 -21.69 6.39
CA PRO A 39 -1.94 -21.46 5.00
C PRO A 39 -0.66 -20.61 4.88
N ALA A 40 0.23 -20.94 3.95
CA ALA A 40 1.50 -20.22 3.77
C ALA A 40 1.30 -18.71 3.55
N ALA A 41 0.25 -18.33 2.82
CA ALA A 41 -0.10 -16.93 2.59
C ALA A 41 -0.47 -16.19 3.90
N ALA A 42 -1.17 -16.85 4.82
CA ALA A 42 -1.50 -16.28 6.12
C ALA A 42 -0.26 -16.12 7.00
N ALA A 43 0.64 -17.11 6.99
CA ALA A 43 1.91 -17.03 7.70
C ALA A 43 2.79 -15.88 7.18
N ARG A 44 2.91 -15.71 5.86
CA ARG A 44 3.64 -14.57 5.25
C ARG A 44 3.06 -13.21 5.62
N GLU A 45 1.73 -13.12 5.75
CA GLU A 45 1.09 -11.88 6.20
C GLU A 45 1.34 -11.63 7.68
N ALA A 46 1.32 -12.67 8.53
CA ALA A 46 1.68 -12.57 9.95
C ALA A 46 3.10 -12.04 10.13
N PHE A 47 4.07 -12.59 9.38
CA PHE A 47 5.46 -12.11 9.34
C PHE A 47 5.56 -10.61 8.98
N ARG A 48 4.90 -10.21 7.89
CA ARG A 48 4.89 -8.79 7.46
C ARG A 48 4.23 -7.88 8.49
N HIS A 49 3.17 -8.35 9.14
CA HIS A 49 2.48 -7.59 10.18
C HIS A 49 3.36 -7.41 11.42
N HIS A 50 4.00 -8.49 11.88
CA HIS A 50 4.89 -8.50 13.05
C HIS A 50 6.06 -7.55 12.89
N TYR A 51 6.87 -7.72 11.84
CA TYR A 51 8.09 -6.93 11.64
C TYR A 51 7.85 -5.48 11.20
N ARG A 52 6.59 -5.08 10.94
CA ARG A 52 6.23 -3.67 10.79
C ARG A 52 6.08 -2.95 12.12
N GLY A 53 5.71 -3.67 13.18
CA GLY A 53 5.41 -3.09 14.49
C GLY A 53 6.50 -3.31 15.52
N THR A 54 7.32 -4.36 15.37
CA THR A 54 8.36 -4.73 16.33
C THR A 54 9.57 -5.33 15.62
N SER A 55 10.73 -5.26 16.27
CA SER A 55 11.97 -5.93 15.86
C SER A 55 12.22 -7.23 16.62
N GLU A 56 11.28 -7.66 17.47
CA GLU A 56 11.39 -8.91 18.23
C GLU A 56 11.25 -10.13 17.32
N THR A 57 11.88 -11.24 17.71
CA THR A 57 11.81 -12.50 16.97
C THR A 57 10.39 -13.05 17.01
N ILE A 58 9.82 -13.21 15.81
CA ILE A 58 8.49 -13.82 15.67
C ILE A 58 8.54 -15.29 16.04
N THR A 59 7.52 -15.75 16.76
CA THR A 59 7.36 -17.13 17.17
C THR A 59 6.23 -17.82 16.39
N PRO A 60 6.17 -19.16 16.37
CA PRO A 60 5.02 -19.89 15.83
C PRO A 60 3.70 -19.46 16.49
N TYR A 61 3.74 -19.12 17.78
CA TYR A 61 2.57 -18.67 18.53
C TYR A 61 2.01 -17.34 18.00
N ASP A 62 2.86 -16.40 17.62
CA ASP A 62 2.45 -15.12 17.03
C ASP A 62 1.74 -15.32 15.70
N ILE A 63 2.26 -16.22 14.87
CA ILE A 63 1.66 -16.60 13.59
C ILE A 63 0.30 -17.27 13.79
N ALA A 64 0.22 -18.21 14.73
CA ALA A 64 -1.02 -18.88 15.08
C ALA A 64 -2.06 -17.90 15.62
N ASN A 65 -1.67 -16.95 16.49
CA ASN A 65 -2.55 -15.92 17.02
C ASN A 65 -3.05 -14.98 15.93
N TYR A 66 -2.17 -14.53 15.05
CA TYR A 66 -2.55 -13.72 13.91
C TYR A 66 -3.61 -14.44 13.05
N TRP A 67 -3.38 -15.73 12.78
CA TRP A 67 -4.32 -16.53 12.00
C TRP A 67 -5.66 -16.73 12.71
N ARG A 68 -5.64 -17.05 14.01
CA ARG A 68 -6.87 -17.18 14.82
C ARG A 68 -7.66 -15.88 14.84
N ALA A 69 -7.01 -14.75 15.09
CA ALA A 69 -7.66 -13.44 15.08
C ALA A 69 -8.31 -13.15 13.72
N ARG A 70 -7.62 -13.47 12.62
CA ARG A 70 -8.15 -13.32 11.26
C ARG A 70 -9.30 -14.27 10.93
N ARG A 71 -9.31 -15.48 11.49
CA ARG A 71 -10.43 -16.44 11.36
C ARG A 71 -11.64 -16.08 12.22
N GLN A 72 -11.42 -15.43 13.36
CA GLN A 72 -12.46 -14.95 14.26
C GLN A 72 -13.06 -13.62 13.80
N GLN A 73 -12.38 -12.90 12.92
CA GLN A 73 -13.03 -11.85 12.14
C GLN A 73 -14.16 -12.52 11.34
N PRO A 74 -15.42 -12.04 11.47
CA PRO A 74 -16.51 -12.54 10.64
C PRO A 74 -16.04 -12.48 9.19
N PRO A 75 -16.44 -13.43 8.33
CA PRO A 75 -16.08 -13.39 6.93
C PRO A 75 -16.44 -12.00 6.46
N VAL A 76 -15.41 -11.22 6.10
CA VAL A 76 -15.62 -10.02 5.32
C VAL A 76 -16.21 -10.58 4.04
N GLY A 77 -17.54 -10.55 3.97
CA GLY A 77 -18.30 -11.14 2.89
C GLY A 77 -17.73 -10.65 1.56
N ALA A 78 -17.96 -11.41 0.50
CA ALA A 78 -17.75 -11.01 -0.87
C ALA A 78 -18.58 -9.74 -1.19
N GLY A 79 -18.13 -8.61 -0.66
CA GLY A 79 -18.96 -7.47 -0.29
C GLY A 79 -18.35 -6.57 0.79
N ALA A 80 -17.04 -6.62 1.06
CA ALA A 80 -16.36 -5.40 1.49
C ALA A 80 -16.67 -4.38 0.40
N VAL A 81 -17.56 -3.45 0.69
CA VAL A 81 -17.68 -2.21 -0.07
C VAL A 81 -16.25 -1.70 -0.13
N ARG A 82 -15.62 -1.82 -1.31
CA ARG A 82 -14.30 -1.25 -1.55
C ARG A 82 -14.46 0.20 -1.15
N ASN A 83 -13.91 0.56 0.01
CA ASN A 83 -13.90 1.93 0.42
C ASN A 83 -12.81 2.57 -0.43
N ASP A 84 -13.19 2.96 -1.65
CA ASP A 84 -12.30 3.53 -2.64
C ASP A 84 -11.56 4.72 -2.03
N ALA A 85 -12.17 5.47 -1.12
CA ALA A 85 -11.51 6.54 -0.38
C ALA A 85 -10.36 6.04 0.52
N GLN A 86 -10.52 4.92 1.24
CA GLN A 86 -9.43 4.32 2.03
C GLN A 86 -8.29 3.79 1.15
N ILE A 87 -8.63 3.21 0.00
CA ILE A 87 -7.63 2.74 -0.97
C ILE A 87 -6.85 3.92 -1.53
N GLN A 88 -7.53 4.99 -1.95
CA GLN A 88 -6.89 6.21 -2.45
C GLN A 88 -6.03 6.87 -1.37
N ALA A 89 -6.51 6.94 -0.12
CA ALA A 89 -5.71 7.46 1.00
C ALA A 89 -4.43 6.64 1.24
N GLY A 90 -4.50 5.31 1.09
CA GLY A 90 -3.33 4.44 1.15
C GLY A 90 -2.33 4.70 0.02
N VAL A 91 -2.82 4.85 -1.21
CA VAL A 91 -1.99 5.16 -2.39
C VAL A 91 -1.34 6.53 -2.28
N ASP A 92 -2.09 7.54 -1.81
CA ASP A 92 -1.58 8.90 -1.58
C ASP A 92 -0.44 8.90 -0.56
N ARG A 93 -0.60 8.20 0.57
CA ARG A 93 0.48 8.08 1.58
C ARG A 93 1.75 7.43 1.01
N ALA A 94 1.60 6.36 0.22
CA ALA A 94 2.75 5.67 -0.37
C ALA A 94 3.50 6.55 -1.38
N LEU A 95 2.76 7.33 -2.18
CA LEU A 95 3.36 8.24 -3.15
C LEU A 95 3.96 9.48 -2.47
N ALA A 96 3.33 10.02 -1.43
CA ALA A 96 3.86 11.12 -0.64
C ALA A 96 5.23 10.74 -0.03
N ALA A 97 5.33 9.56 0.60
CA ALA A 97 6.59 9.06 1.15
C ALA A 97 7.69 8.89 0.08
N LEU A 98 7.32 8.52 -1.15
CA LEU A 98 8.26 8.40 -2.26
C LEU A 98 8.76 9.78 -2.74
N VAL A 99 7.86 10.77 -2.80
CA VAL A 99 8.20 12.16 -3.16
C VAL A 99 9.08 12.79 -2.09
N GLU A 100 8.73 12.64 -0.82
CA GLU A 100 9.52 13.12 0.32
C GLU A 100 10.93 12.51 0.28
N ARG A 101 11.04 11.18 0.13
CA ARG A 101 12.33 10.50 0.01
C ARG A 101 13.16 11.01 -1.16
N LYS A 102 12.52 11.34 -2.29
CA LYS A 102 13.20 11.90 -3.47
C LYS A 102 13.71 13.31 -3.18
N ALA A 103 12.91 14.16 -2.55
CA ALA A 103 13.29 15.52 -2.16
C ALA A 103 14.46 15.52 -1.16
N LEU A 104 14.39 14.67 -0.12
CA LEU A 104 15.49 14.47 0.83
C LEU A 104 16.77 14.02 0.13
N LYS A 105 16.67 13.09 -0.85
CA LYS A 105 17.83 12.64 -1.64
C LYS A 105 18.41 13.75 -2.52
N SER A 106 17.60 14.73 -2.89
CA SER A 106 18.02 15.92 -3.65
C SER A 106 18.61 17.02 -2.78
N GLY A 107 18.66 16.84 -1.45
CA GLY A 107 19.27 17.79 -0.52
C GLY A 107 18.29 18.76 0.16
N GLU A 108 16.98 18.58 -0.05
CA GLU A 108 15.96 19.34 0.67
C GLU A 108 15.92 18.96 2.16
N ASP A 109 15.56 19.90 3.03
CA ASP A 109 15.28 19.60 4.43
C ASP A 109 13.92 18.88 4.60
N LEU A 110 13.69 18.32 5.79
CA LEU A 110 12.49 17.54 6.07
C LEU A 110 11.18 18.33 5.91
N ASN A 111 11.15 19.60 6.32
CA ASN A 111 9.94 20.42 6.22
C ASN A 111 9.64 20.73 4.75
N THR A 112 10.66 21.07 3.97
CA THR A 112 10.52 21.33 2.54
C THR A 112 10.12 20.06 1.79
N ALA A 113 10.73 18.91 2.10
CA ALA A 113 10.37 17.61 1.51
C ALA A 113 8.92 17.23 1.80
N GLN A 114 8.44 17.46 3.03
CA GLN A 114 7.06 17.22 3.40
C GLN A 114 6.10 18.16 2.65
N ALA A 115 6.42 19.45 2.56
CA ALA A 115 5.61 20.42 1.81
C ALA A 115 5.49 20.06 0.32
N ILE A 116 6.58 19.59 -0.30
CA ILE A 116 6.57 19.10 -1.69
C ILE A 116 5.65 17.87 -1.82
N ALA A 117 5.76 16.90 -0.91
CA ALA A 117 4.94 15.68 -0.92
C ALA A 117 3.44 15.97 -0.74
N GLU A 118 3.10 16.89 0.16
CA GLU A 118 1.72 17.36 0.37
C GLU A 118 1.18 18.09 -0.86
N GLY A 119 1.98 18.97 -1.46
CA GLY A 119 1.64 19.69 -2.70
C GLY A 119 1.37 18.74 -3.87
N GLU A 120 2.24 17.75 -4.10
CA GLU A 120 2.04 16.73 -5.14
C GLU A 120 0.78 15.89 -4.89
N THR A 121 0.51 15.55 -3.63
CA THR A 121 -0.68 14.80 -3.25
C THR A 121 -1.96 15.63 -3.49
N ALA A 122 -1.94 16.92 -3.16
CA ALA A 122 -3.06 17.83 -3.41
C ALA A 122 -3.34 17.98 -4.91
N VAL A 123 -2.30 18.19 -5.74
CA VAL A 123 -2.44 18.25 -7.21
C VAL A 123 -3.01 16.94 -7.76
N ARG A 124 -2.56 15.79 -7.22
CA ARG A 124 -3.08 14.47 -7.60
C ARG A 124 -4.55 14.29 -7.32
N ARG A 125 -5.00 14.69 -6.12
CA ARG A 125 -6.43 14.67 -5.76
C ARG A 125 -7.24 15.56 -6.68
N LEU A 126 -6.70 16.73 -7.03
CA LEU A 126 -7.38 17.69 -7.88
C LEU A 126 -7.69 17.12 -9.27
N TYR A 127 -6.70 16.62 -10.02
CA TYR A 127 -7.03 16.07 -11.34
C TYR A 127 -7.79 14.75 -11.29
N ARG A 128 -7.75 14.01 -10.19
CA ARG A 128 -8.54 12.78 -10.02
C ARG A 128 -9.99 13.05 -9.63
N SER A 129 -10.38 14.24 -9.20
CA SER A 129 -11.77 14.55 -8.89
C SER A 129 -12.64 14.74 -10.14
N VAL A 130 -12.03 15.00 -11.30
CA VAL A 130 -12.73 15.19 -12.57
C VAL A 130 -12.54 14.00 -13.51
N PRO A 131 -13.52 13.70 -14.39
CA PRO A 131 -13.34 12.72 -15.45
C PRO A 131 -12.29 13.20 -16.47
N CYS A 132 -11.63 12.25 -17.14
CA CYS A 132 -10.64 12.57 -18.17
C CYS A 132 -11.30 12.79 -19.54
N PRO A 133 -11.15 13.95 -20.20
CA PRO A 133 -11.73 14.19 -21.52
C PRO A 133 -11.15 13.30 -22.64
N VAL A 134 -9.92 12.80 -22.46
CA VAL A 134 -9.19 12.06 -23.51
C VAL A 134 -9.45 10.56 -23.46
N CYS A 135 -9.31 9.95 -22.28
CA CYS A 135 -9.46 8.50 -22.10
C CYS A 135 -10.74 8.10 -21.38
N GLN A 136 -11.60 9.07 -21.06
CA GLN A 136 -12.88 8.86 -20.35
C GLN A 136 -12.73 8.15 -19.00
N ALA A 137 -11.52 8.18 -18.40
CA ALA A 137 -11.32 7.67 -17.06
C ALA A 137 -12.19 8.46 -16.07
N GLU A 138 -13.05 7.73 -15.36
CA GLU A 138 -13.88 8.25 -14.29
C GLU A 138 -13.07 8.97 -13.20
N PRO A 139 -13.71 9.79 -12.35
CA PRO A 139 -13.12 10.27 -11.11
C PRO A 139 -12.48 9.12 -10.32
N SER A 140 -11.37 9.40 -9.65
CA SER A 140 -10.54 8.45 -8.90
C SER A 140 -9.84 7.34 -9.72
N ARG A 141 -10.20 7.13 -10.99
CA ARG A 141 -9.50 6.19 -11.89
C ARG A 141 -8.25 6.84 -12.51
N PRO A 142 -7.12 6.13 -12.64
CA PRO A 142 -5.95 6.67 -13.33
C PRO A 142 -6.22 6.81 -14.83
N CYS A 143 -5.50 7.75 -15.49
CA CYS A 143 -5.52 7.80 -16.94
C CYS A 143 -4.78 6.60 -17.54
N VAL A 144 -5.28 6.15 -18.69
CA VAL A 144 -4.74 5.03 -19.44
C VAL A 144 -4.41 5.43 -20.87
N THR A 145 -3.45 4.76 -21.48
CA THR A 145 -3.16 4.83 -22.91
C THR A 145 -4.34 4.28 -23.72
N TRP A 146 -4.32 4.48 -25.05
CA TRP A 146 -5.30 3.90 -25.96
C TRP A 146 -5.40 2.36 -25.87
N LYS A 147 -4.35 1.68 -25.35
CA LYS A 147 -4.33 0.23 -25.08
C LYS A 147 -4.92 -0.15 -23.71
N GLY A 148 -5.46 0.81 -22.95
CA GLY A 148 -5.97 0.58 -21.59
C GLY A 148 -4.90 0.44 -20.51
N GLN A 149 -3.62 0.64 -20.83
CA GLN A 149 -2.52 0.53 -19.87
C GLN A 149 -2.28 1.86 -19.12
N PRO A 150 -1.88 1.88 -17.84
CA PRO A 150 -1.58 3.11 -17.12
C PRO A 150 -0.52 3.97 -17.81
N LEU A 151 -0.66 5.30 -17.71
CA LEU A 151 0.37 6.22 -18.20
C LEU A 151 1.67 6.07 -17.39
N THR A 152 2.80 6.02 -18.09
CA THR A 152 4.13 5.82 -17.47
C THR A 152 4.95 7.11 -17.38
N LYS A 153 4.70 8.08 -18.26
CA LYS A 153 5.47 9.34 -18.34
C LYS A 153 4.80 10.53 -17.66
N SER A 154 3.50 10.46 -17.46
CA SER A 154 2.70 11.54 -16.85
C SER A 154 1.65 10.90 -15.94
N PRO A 155 1.32 11.52 -14.82
CA PRO A 155 0.30 10.99 -13.92
C PRO A 155 -1.14 11.10 -14.47
N ALA A 156 -1.38 11.98 -15.45
CA ALA A 156 -2.67 12.15 -16.14
C ALA A 156 -2.48 12.72 -17.55
N HIS A 157 -3.51 12.65 -18.40
CA HIS A 157 -3.52 13.42 -19.64
C HIS A 157 -3.55 14.92 -19.34
N PRO A 158 -2.83 15.77 -20.09
CA PRO A 158 -2.84 17.22 -19.90
C PRO A 158 -4.25 17.81 -19.82
N ALA A 159 -5.15 17.39 -20.71
CA ALA A 159 -6.54 17.83 -20.72
C ALA A 159 -7.31 17.55 -19.41
N ARG A 160 -6.95 16.49 -18.67
CA ARG A 160 -7.56 16.22 -17.35
C ARG A 160 -7.05 17.20 -16.30
N ILE A 161 -5.77 17.53 -16.35
CA ILE A 161 -5.14 18.50 -15.44
C ILE A 161 -5.75 19.89 -15.67
N GLU A 162 -5.86 20.29 -16.94
CA GLU A 162 -6.47 21.56 -17.35
C GLU A 162 -7.94 21.63 -16.92
N ALA A 163 -8.73 20.57 -17.15
CA ALA A 163 -10.13 20.51 -16.72
C ALA A 163 -10.29 20.67 -15.21
N ALA A 164 -9.40 20.04 -14.43
CA ALA A 164 -9.43 20.13 -12.98
C ALA A 164 -9.09 21.55 -12.49
N GLN A 165 -8.11 22.21 -13.12
CA GLN A 165 -7.74 23.58 -12.81
C GLN A 165 -8.84 24.58 -13.20
N ALA A 166 -9.54 24.34 -14.32
CA ALA A 166 -10.68 25.15 -14.73
C ALA A 166 -11.85 25.06 -13.73
N GLY A 167 -12.12 23.87 -13.18
CA GLY A 167 -13.15 23.68 -12.15
C GLY A 167 -12.89 24.45 -10.85
N VAL A 168 -11.62 24.55 -10.42
CA VAL A 168 -11.25 25.33 -9.22
C VAL A 168 -11.54 26.82 -9.41
N ARG A 169 -11.24 27.37 -10.60
CA ARG A 169 -11.44 28.80 -10.89
C ARG A 169 -12.90 29.21 -10.81
N VAL A 170 -13.83 28.35 -11.24
CA VAL A 170 -15.27 28.64 -11.20
C VAL A 170 -15.78 28.68 -9.75
N THR A 171 -15.34 27.76 -8.88
CA THR A 171 -15.79 27.72 -7.48
C THR A 171 -15.27 28.89 -6.62
N SER A 172 -14.13 29.47 -6.98
CA SER A 172 -13.54 30.63 -6.27
C SER A 172 -14.26 31.95 -6.60
N ASP A 173 -14.79 32.09 -7.82
CA ASP A 173 -15.53 33.27 -8.25
C ASP A 173 -16.97 33.33 -7.68
N GLU A 174 -17.62 32.18 -7.46
CA GLU A 174 -18.94 32.12 -6.82
C GLU A 174 -18.88 32.40 -5.31
N SER A 175 -17.81 31.99 -4.62
CA SER A 175 -17.65 32.25 -3.18
C SER A 175 -17.32 33.72 -2.85
N SER A 176 -16.90 34.52 -3.83
CA SER A 176 -16.61 35.96 -3.67
C SER A 176 -17.83 36.85 -3.94
N ARG A 177 -18.98 36.27 -4.29
CA ARG A 177 -20.24 36.98 -4.61
C ARG A 177 -21.36 36.79 -3.57
N ALA A 178 -21.09 36.11 -2.46
CA ALA A 178 -21.99 35.96 -1.31
C ALA A 178 -21.51 36.82 -0.13
#